data_AF-A0A8G1UFI7-F1
#
_entry.id   AF-A0A8G1UFI7-F1
#
_cell.length_a   1.000
_cell.length_b   1.000
_cell.length_c   1.000
_cell.angle_alpha   90.00
_cell.angle_beta   90.00
_cell.angle_gamma   90.00
#
_symmetry.space_group_name_H-M   'P 1'
#
loop_
_entity.id
_entity.type
_entity.pdbx_description
1 polymer ?
#
loop_
_entity_poly.entity_id
_entity_poly.type
_entity_poly.pdbx_seq_one_letter_code
_entity_poly.pdbx_strand_id
1 'polypeptide(L)' 'METTTAAPALPDPQVRPTMTVPEAGRLLGLERAASYNAARRGEIPTITVGRRLLVPTAKLRALLGLDATDTAA' A
#
# COMPACT_ATOMS: atom_id res chain seq x y z
N MET A 1 -30.77 11.32 -2.39
CA MET A 1 -30.24 10.01 -2.79
C MET A 1 -28.74 10.09 -2.71
N GLU A 2 -28.16 9.33 -1.79
CA GLU A 2 -26.74 9.35 -1.42
C GLU A 2 -25.90 8.74 -2.55
N THR A 3 -25.15 9.56 -3.28
CA THR A 3 -24.02 9.07 -4.05
C THR A 3 -22.79 9.12 -3.17
N THR A 4 -22.56 8.01 -2.45
CA THR A 4 -21.30 7.74 -1.76
C THR A 4 -20.21 7.56 -2.84
N THR A 5 -19.51 8.64 -3.16
CA THR A 5 -18.27 8.58 -3.94
C THR A 5 -17.15 8.31 -2.93
N ALA A 6 -17.05 7.03 -2.55
CA ALA A 6 -15.85 6.54 -1.91
C ALA A 6 -14.76 6.57 -2.99
N ALA A 7 -13.94 7.62 -2.93
CA ALA A 7 -12.61 7.66 -3.53
C ALA A 7 -11.89 6.32 -3.24
N PRO A 8 -10.92 5.88 -4.06
CA PRO A 8 -10.15 4.67 -3.78
C PRO A 8 -9.29 4.90 -2.53
N ALA A 9 -9.93 4.84 -1.37
CA ALA A 9 -9.34 5.00 -0.07
C ALA A 9 -8.43 3.80 0.11
N LEU A 10 -7.15 4.09 0.32
CA LEU A 10 -6.19 3.08 0.76
C LEU A 10 -6.87 2.21 1.83
N PRO A 11 -6.92 0.88 1.63
CA PRO A 11 -7.59 0.02 2.58
C PRO A 11 -7.01 0.25 3.97
N ASP A 12 -7.90 0.40 4.95
CA ASP A 12 -7.54 0.73 6.31
C ASP A 12 -6.46 -0.24 6.82
N PRO A 13 -5.28 0.23 7.24
CA PRO A 13 -4.21 -0.64 7.72
C PRO A 13 -4.62 -1.48 8.94
N GLN A 14 -5.70 -1.08 9.64
CA GLN A 14 -6.34 -1.81 10.74
C GLN A 14 -7.15 -3.03 10.25
N VAL A 15 -7.67 -3.00 9.01
CA VAL A 15 -8.50 -4.07 8.42
C VAL A 15 -7.70 -4.97 7.48
N ARG A 16 -6.71 -4.41 6.77
CA ARG A 16 -5.77 -5.16 5.92
C ARG A 16 -4.31 -4.72 6.17
N PRO A 17 -3.63 -5.35 7.15
CA PRO A 17 -2.26 -4.96 7.53
C PRO A 17 -1.22 -5.29 6.45
N THR A 18 -1.55 -6.20 5.53
CA THR A 18 -0.68 -6.58 4.40
C THR A 18 -1.48 -6.64 3.11
N MET A 19 -0.84 -6.25 2.02
CA MET A 19 -1.34 -6.40 0.64
C MET A 19 -0.28 -7.09 -0.22
N THR A 20 -0.66 -7.54 -1.40
CA THR A 20 0.30 -8.13 -2.33
C THR A 20 1.09 -7.06 -3.07
N VAL A 21 2.29 -7.40 -3.55
CA VAL A 21 3.11 -6.51 -4.39
C VAL A 21 2.36 -5.90 -5.58
N PRO A 22 1.60 -6.67 -6.39
CA PRO A 22 0.85 -6.09 -7.51
C PRO A 22 -0.33 -5.20 -7.07
N GLU A 23 -0.89 -5.38 -5.88
CA GLU A 23 -1.90 -4.43 -5.35
C GLU A 23 -1.25 -3.12 -4.93
N ALA A 24 -0.13 -3.19 -4.21
CA ALA A 24 0.63 -2.00 -3.83
C ALA A 24 1.11 -1.21 -5.05
N GLY A 25 1.61 -1.90 -6.07
CA GLY A 25 2.02 -1.23 -7.30
C GLY A 25 0.86 -0.56 -8.02
N ARG A 26 -0.34 -1.19 -8.09
CA ARG A 26 -1.52 -0.53 -8.66
C ARG A 26 -1.88 0.77 -7.95
N LEU A 27 -1.76 0.81 -6.62
CA LEU A 27 -1.97 2.04 -5.83
C LEU A 27 -0.94 3.13 -6.15
N LEU A 28 0.28 2.72 -6.50
CA LEU A 28 1.37 3.61 -6.93
C LEU A 28 1.33 3.94 -8.43
N GLY A 29 0.34 3.45 -9.19
CA GLY A 29 0.26 3.64 -10.65
C GLY A 29 1.22 2.76 -11.46
N LEU A 30 1.73 1.67 -10.87
CA LEU A 30 2.64 0.72 -11.50
C LEU A 30 1.91 -0.52 -12.02
N GLU A 31 2.36 -1.04 -13.16
CA GLU A 31 1.94 -2.36 -13.65
C GLU A 31 2.51 -3.51 -12.80
N ARG A 32 1.96 -4.74 -12.93
CA ARG A 32 2.41 -5.91 -12.16
C ARG A 32 3.93 -6.11 -12.22
N ALA A 33 4.52 -6.08 -13.42
CA ALA A 33 5.95 -6.28 -13.61
C ALA A 33 6.78 -5.16 -12.95
N ALA A 34 6.37 -3.91 -13.13
CA ALA A 34 6.99 -2.75 -12.48
C ALA A 34 6.88 -2.83 -10.95
N SER A 35 5.77 -3.35 -10.43
CA SER A 35 5.56 -3.57 -8.99
C SER A 35 6.57 -4.54 -8.41
N TYR A 36 6.78 -5.69 -9.06
CA TYR A 36 7.79 -6.66 -8.64
C TYR A 36 9.22 -6.13 -8.77
N ASN A 37 9.50 -5.33 -9.81
CA ASN A 37 10.81 -4.69 -9.95
C ASN A 37 11.05 -3.64 -8.86
N ALA A 38 10.07 -2.80 -8.54
CA ALA A 38 10.16 -1.82 -7.46
C ALA A 38 10.28 -2.50 -6.09
N ALA A 39 9.57 -3.62 -5.87
CA ALA A 39 9.75 -4.46 -4.68
C ALA A 39 11.16 -5.07 -4.58
N ARG A 40 11.73 -5.53 -5.71
CA ARG A 40 13.11 -6.04 -5.78
C ARG A 40 14.15 -4.93 -5.56
N ARG A 41 13.88 -3.71 -6.01
CA ARG A 41 14.74 -2.54 -5.81
C ARG A 41 14.66 -1.96 -4.39
N GLY A 42 13.69 -2.41 -3.58
CA GLY A 42 13.46 -1.88 -2.24
C GLY A 42 12.74 -0.54 -2.20
N GLU A 43 12.23 -0.06 -3.34
CA GLU A 43 11.39 1.14 -3.43
C GLU A 43 10.02 0.90 -2.79
N ILE A 44 9.48 -0.32 -2.95
CA ILE A 44 8.25 -0.74 -2.27
C ILE A 44 8.65 -1.52 -1.00
N PRO A 45 8.15 -1.13 0.18
CA PRO A 45 8.47 -1.82 1.42
C PRO A 45 7.81 -3.19 1.41
N THR A 46 8.60 -4.24 1.21
CA THR A 46 8.11 -5.63 1.19
C THR A 46 8.66 -6.42 2.37
N ILE A 47 7.88 -7.39 2.83
CA ILE A 47 8.27 -8.40 3.80
C ILE A 47 8.09 -9.77 3.15
N THR A 48 9.08 -10.62 3.35
CA THR A 48 9.01 -12.02 2.90
C THR A 48 8.54 -12.87 4.07
N VAL A 49 7.38 -13.50 3.92
CA VAL A 49 6.82 -14.43 4.91
C VAL A 49 6.83 -15.82 4.28
N GLY A 50 7.86 -16.62 4.60
CA GLY A 50 8.12 -17.91 3.97
C GLY A 50 8.35 -17.77 2.46
N ARG A 51 7.42 -18.29 1.65
CA ARG A 51 7.47 -18.23 0.17
C ARG A 51 6.68 -17.07 -0.43
N ARG A 52 6.03 -16.24 0.41
CA ARG A 52 5.16 -15.16 -0.04
C ARG A 52 5.83 -13.81 0.16
N LEU A 53 5.69 -12.93 -0.83
CA LEU A 53 6.14 -11.55 -0.77
C LEU A 53 4.91 -10.66 -0.52
N LEU A 54 4.89 -10.00 0.64
CA LEU A 54 3.79 -9.17 1.10
C LEU A 54 4.29 -7.73 1.30
N VAL A 55 3.40 -6.77 1.13
CA VAL A 55 3.66 -5.34 1.34
C VAL A 55 2.90 -4.92 2.59
N PRO A 56 3.59 -4.52 3.68
CA PRO A 56 2.92 -3.97 4.85
C PRO A 56 2.30 -2.61 4.51
N THR A 57 0.99 -2.48 4.71
CA THR A 57 0.26 -1.23 4.44
C THR A 57 0.80 -0.09 5.30
N ALA A 58 1.19 -0.37 6.55
CA ALA A 58 1.78 0.62 7.46
C ALA A 58 3.09 1.21 6.92
N LYS A 59 4.03 0.38 6.44
CA LYS A 59 5.28 0.89 5.85
C LYS A 59 5.03 1.66 4.55
N LEU A 60 4.04 1.23 3.75
CA LEU A 60 3.68 1.94 2.53
C LEU A 60 3.11 3.33 2.84
N ARG A 61 2.25 3.46 3.86
CA ARG A 61 1.73 4.75 4.34
C ARG A 61 2.85 5.66 4.88
N ALA A 62 3.78 5.11 5.64
CA ALA A 62 4.97 5.82 6.12
C ALA A 62 5.82 6.38 4.97
N LEU A 63 6.09 5.55 3.95
CA LEU A 63 6.89 5.95 2.79
C LEU A 63 6.20 7.04 1.97
N LEU A 64 4.87 6.99 1.84
CA LEU A 64 4.08 8.00 1.15
C LEU A 64 3.85 9.27 1.97
N GLY A 65 4.36 9.35 3.21
CA GLY A 65 4.11 10.50 4.08
C GLY A 65 2.65 10.64 4.52
N LEU A 66 1.84 9.60 4.35
CA LEU A 66 0.44 9.55 4.78
C LEU A 66 0.29 9.26 6.27
N ASP A 67 1.41 9.07 6.96
CA ASP A 67 1.51 9.07 8.42
C ASP A 67 1.67 10.50 8.97
N ALA A 68 1.52 11.53 8.12
CA ALA A 68 1.31 12.90 8.56
C ALA A 68 0.00 12.97 9.34
N THR A 69 0.11 12.70 10.63
CA THR A 69 -0.53 13.43 11.73
C THR A 69 -1.72 14.28 11.29
N ASP A 70 -2.83 13.64 10.94
CA ASP A 70 -4.14 14.28 11.10
C ASP A 70 -4.62 14.00 12.52
N THR A 71 -3.80 14.41 13.48
CA THR A 71 -4.35 14.92 14.74
C THR A 71 -4.84 16.32 14.41
N ALA A 72 -5.94 16.42 13.68
CA ALA A 72 -6.76 17.63 13.70
C ALA A 72 -7.35 17.72 15.11
N ALA A 73 -6.81 18.69 15.86
CA ALA A 73 -7.39 19.28 17.05
C ALA A 73 -8.70 20.02 16.72
#